data_AF-A7RRI2-F1
#
_entry.id   AF-A7RRI2-F1
#
_cell.length_a   1.000
_cell.length_b   1.000
_cell.length_c   1.000
_cell.angle_alpha   90.00
_cell.angle_beta   90.00
_cell.angle_gamma   90.00
#
_symmetry.space_group_name_H-M   'P 1'
#
loop_
_entity.id
_entity.type
_entity.pdbx_description
1 polymer ?
#
loop_
_entity_poly.entity_id
_entity_poly.type
_entity_poly.pdbx_seq_one_letter_code
_entity_poly.pdbx_strand_id
1 'polypeptide(L)'
;AFVHEFCEHGTHEDCRKNKKHGQPCKKVHFRKILQKHTDETLGDCSFLNTCFHMDTCKYVHYEVDYNDMAMKRKEEMEKDKLKDEVSSSKEDSGKIILYPPQWISCDVRSLQMDVLGKFSVIMADPPWDIHMELPYGTMSDDEMRNLSVPSLQDNGYIFLWVTGRAMELGRECLEIWGYERCDELIWVKTNQLQRLIRTGRTGHWINHGKEHCLIGVKGDTTGFNRGMDCDVLVAEV
;
A
#
# COMPACT_ATOMS: atom_id res chain seq x y z
N ALA A 1 8.16 -7.42 -7.76
CA ALA A 1 8.20 -7.42 -6.28
C ALA A 1 8.42 -8.86 -5.83
N PHE A 2 9.42 -9.11 -4.99
CA PHE A 2 9.73 -10.46 -4.51
C PHE A 2 8.88 -10.77 -3.29
N VAL A 3 8.11 -11.87 -3.33
CA VAL A 3 7.28 -12.30 -2.21
C VAL A 3 8.16 -13.11 -1.26
N HIS A 4 8.45 -12.57 -0.08
CA HIS A 4 9.22 -13.27 0.93
C HIS A 4 8.30 -14.10 1.83
N GLU A 5 8.45 -15.42 1.81
CA GLU A 5 7.76 -16.28 2.79
C GLU A 5 8.37 -16.11 4.19
N PHE A 6 7.51 -15.71 5.13
CA PHE A 6 7.81 -15.62 6.56
C PHE A 6 7.59 -16.96 7.28
N CYS A 7 8.39 -17.20 8.32
CA CYS A 7 8.26 -18.39 9.16
C CYS A 7 6.99 -18.31 10.01
N GLU A 8 6.18 -19.38 10.00
CA GLU A 8 4.95 -19.49 10.81
C GLU A 8 5.21 -19.40 12.32
N HIS A 9 6.42 -19.74 12.76
CA HIS A 9 6.82 -19.66 14.17
C HIS A 9 7.35 -18.27 14.57
N GLY A 10 7.46 -17.34 13.63
CA GLY A 10 7.89 -15.96 13.89
C GLY A 10 9.39 -15.85 14.14
N THR A 11 9.86 -16.23 15.33
CA THR A 11 11.28 -16.08 15.74
C THR A 11 12.12 -17.32 15.42
N HIS A 12 13.44 -17.14 15.30
CA HIS A 12 14.38 -18.28 15.19
C HIS A 12 14.31 -19.22 16.40
N GLU A 13 14.10 -18.68 17.60
CA GLU A 13 14.00 -19.47 18.83
C GLU A 13 12.77 -20.39 18.81
N ASP A 14 11.61 -19.84 18.45
CA ASP A 14 10.35 -20.58 18.38
C ASP A 14 10.35 -21.57 17.21
N CYS A 15 10.93 -21.16 16.08
CA CYS A 15 11.16 -22.05 14.93
C CYS A 15 12.01 -23.26 15.32
N ARG A 16 13.10 -23.06 16.07
CA ARG A 16 13.97 -24.15 16.53
C ARG A 16 13.25 -25.08 17.50
N LYS A 17 12.42 -24.55 18.40
CA LYS A 17 11.63 -25.36 19.36
C LYS A 17 10.59 -26.24 18.67
N ASN A 18 9.97 -25.74 17.60
CA ASN A 18 8.89 -26.44 16.89
C ASN A 18 9.38 -27.34 15.74
N LYS A 19 10.67 -27.31 15.41
CA LYS A 19 11.23 -28.13 14.33
C LYS A 19 11.46 -29.57 14.76
N LYS A 20 10.87 -30.51 14.01
CA LYS A 20 11.04 -31.96 14.18
C LYS A 20 12.26 -32.55 13.45
N HIS A 21 12.79 -31.85 12.44
CA HIS A 21 13.91 -32.34 11.61
C HIS A 21 14.98 -31.25 11.47
N GLY A 22 16.23 -31.58 11.83
CA GLY A 22 17.36 -30.66 12.01
C GLY A 22 17.91 -29.95 10.77
N GLN A 23 17.09 -29.64 9.77
CA GLN A 23 17.48 -28.77 8.66
C GLN A 23 17.26 -27.28 9.00
N PRO A 24 18.13 -26.37 8.54
CA PRO A 24 17.99 -24.93 8.76
C PRO A 24 16.72 -24.37 8.09
N CYS A 25 16.08 -23.38 8.71
CA CYS A 25 14.86 -22.78 8.16
C CYS A 25 15.26 -21.78 7.09
N LYS A 26 14.65 -21.87 5.90
CA LYS A 26 14.89 -20.93 4.80
C LYS A 26 13.85 -19.80 4.72
N LYS A 27 12.85 -19.81 5.60
CA LYS A 27 11.84 -18.74 5.70
C LYS A 27 12.44 -17.55 6.46
N VAL A 28 11.86 -16.37 6.27
CA VAL A 28 12.28 -15.14 6.98
C VAL A 28 11.73 -15.16 8.40
N HIS A 29 12.58 -14.90 9.40
CA HIS A 29 12.18 -14.80 10.80
C HIS A 29 12.18 -13.35 11.28
N PHE A 30 11.66 -13.17 12.49
CA PHE A 30 11.61 -11.89 13.19
C PHE A 30 12.49 -11.92 14.43
N ARG A 31 13.07 -10.76 14.76
CA ARG A 31 13.81 -10.52 15.99
C ARG A 31 12.97 -9.66 16.94
N LYS A 32 12.80 -10.10 18.18
CA LYS A 32 12.17 -9.30 19.24
C LYS A 32 13.05 -8.10 19.58
N ILE A 33 12.43 -6.93 19.69
CA ILE A 33 13.02 -5.71 20.25
C ILE A 33 12.40 -5.54 21.64
N LEU A 34 13.18 -5.86 22.68
CA LEU A 34 12.76 -5.75 24.08
C LEU A 34 13.49 -4.58 24.74
N GLN A 35 12.72 -3.61 25.24
CA GLN A 35 13.22 -2.47 26.01
C GLN A 35 13.00 -2.71 27.51
N LYS A 36 13.62 -1.88 28.36
CA LYS A 36 13.50 -1.99 29.82
C LYS A 36 12.05 -1.90 30.33
N HIS A 37 11.21 -1.13 29.62
CA HIS A 37 9.79 -0.93 29.93
C HIS A 37 8.86 -1.89 29.18
N THR A 38 9.39 -2.80 28.36
CA THR A 38 8.60 -3.80 27.65
C THR A 38 8.04 -4.84 28.61
N ASP A 39 6.75 -5.14 28.48
CA ASP A 39 6.01 -6.16 29.21
C ASP A 39 5.46 -7.18 28.21
N GLU A 40 6.08 -8.37 28.18
CA GLU A 40 5.71 -9.43 27.25
C GLU A 40 4.28 -9.97 27.47
N THR A 41 3.67 -9.73 28.65
CA THR A 41 2.31 -10.20 28.94
C THR A 41 1.23 -9.40 28.20
N LEU A 42 1.56 -8.19 27.74
CA LEU A 42 0.65 -7.31 27.00
C LEU A 42 0.52 -7.71 25.52
N GLY A 43 1.38 -8.59 25.02
CA GLY A 43 1.43 -9.00 23.62
C GLY A 43 2.20 -8.03 22.72
N ASP A 44 1.93 -8.12 21.42
CA ASP A 44 2.74 -7.47 20.39
C ASP A 44 2.18 -6.10 19.98
N CYS A 45 3.07 -5.14 19.77
CA CYS A 45 2.72 -3.82 19.27
C CYS A 45 2.21 -3.92 17.83
N SER A 46 1.08 -3.28 17.50
CA SER A 46 0.56 -3.28 16.12
C SER A 46 1.54 -2.66 15.12
N PHE A 47 2.34 -1.69 15.54
CA PHE A 47 3.30 -0.99 14.70
C PHE A 47 4.72 -1.54 14.77
N LEU A 48 5.01 -2.54 15.61
CA LEU A 48 6.31 -3.23 15.67
C LEU A 48 7.49 -2.22 15.65
N ASN A 49 8.50 -2.41 14.82
CA ASN A 49 9.65 -1.50 14.71
C ASN A 49 9.33 -0.10 14.13
N THR A 50 8.12 0.15 13.62
CA THR A 50 7.67 1.47 13.14
C THR A 50 6.84 2.24 14.18
N CYS A 51 6.80 1.77 15.44
CA CYS A 51 6.11 2.45 16.53
C CYS A 51 6.70 3.84 16.82
N PHE A 52 5.86 4.89 16.76
CA PHE A 52 6.23 6.28 17.08
C PHE A 52 6.62 6.51 18.55
N HIS A 53 6.27 5.58 19.44
CA HIS A 53 6.50 5.69 20.88
C HIS A 53 7.41 4.57 21.40
N MET A 54 8.41 4.17 20.63
CA MET A 54 9.31 3.05 20.97
C MET A 54 9.88 3.15 22.40
N ASP A 55 10.22 4.36 22.83
CA ASP A 55 10.86 4.63 24.13
C ASP A 55 9.90 4.54 25.32
N THR A 56 8.58 4.52 25.09
CA THR A 56 7.57 4.46 26.16
C THR A 56 6.55 3.34 25.98
N CYS A 57 6.50 2.70 24.81
CA CYS A 57 5.55 1.66 24.47
C CYS A 57 5.90 0.34 25.16
N LYS A 58 4.98 -0.19 25.97
CA LYS A 58 5.18 -1.40 26.77
C LYS A 58 5.02 -2.70 25.98
N TYR A 59 4.45 -2.68 24.78
CA TYR A 59 4.22 -3.88 23.98
C TYR A 59 5.52 -4.43 23.37
N VAL A 60 5.51 -5.70 22.97
CA VAL A 60 6.66 -6.34 22.30
C VAL A 60 6.73 -5.84 20.85
N HIS A 61 7.89 -5.34 20.44
CA HIS A 61 8.15 -4.95 19.06
C HIS A 61 8.98 -6.04 18.36
N TYR A 62 8.86 -6.12 17.05
CA TYR A 62 9.65 -7.01 16.22
C TYR A 62 10.23 -6.25 15.05
N GLU A 63 11.31 -6.75 14.50
CA GLU A 63 11.78 -6.39 13.17
C GLU A 63 12.11 -7.65 12.38
N VAL A 64 12.18 -7.50 11.06
CA VAL A 64 12.61 -8.57 10.16
C VAL A 64 14.09 -8.89 10.40
N ASP A 65 14.44 -10.18 10.47
CA ASP A 65 15.84 -10.59 10.49
C ASP A 65 16.47 -10.38 9.10
N TYR A 66 17.22 -9.28 8.97
CA TYR A 66 17.86 -8.91 7.71
C TYR A 66 18.90 -9.93 7.23
N ASN A 67 19.42 -10.81 8.09
CA ASN A 67 20.32 -11.87 7.65
C ASN A 67 19.59 -12.90 6.78
N ASP A 68 18.37 -13.29 7.17
CA ASP A 68 17.54 -14.20 6.38
C ASP A 68 17.19 -13.57 5.02
N MET A 69 16.89 -12.27 5.01
CA MET A 69 16.61 -11.50 3.79
C MET A 69 17.84 -11.42 2.87
N ALA A 70 19.02 -11.19 3.44
CA ALA A 70 20.27 -11.14 2.68
C ALA A 70 20.64 -12.52 2.09
N MET A 71 20.41 -13.61 2.82
CA MET A 71 20.59 -14.97 2.31
C MET A 71 19.63 -15.26 1.16
N LYS A 72 18.33 -14.92 1.28
CA LYS A 72 17.35 -15.12 0.20
C LYS A 72 17.71 -14.35 -1.06
N ARG A 73 18.09 -13.07 -0.94
CA ARG A 73 18.51 -12.26 -2.09
C ARG A 73 19.70 -12.88 -2.84
N LYS A 74 20.69 -13.43 -2.11
CA LYS A 74 21.82 -14.14 -2.72
C LYS A 74 21.38 -15.40 -3.46
N GLU A 75 20.55 -16.24 -2.84
CA GLU A 75 20.02 -17.47 -3.48
C GLU A 75 19.20 -17.16 -4.75
N GLU A 76 18.45 -16.06 -4.76
CA GLU A 76 17.64 -15.64 -5.92
C GLU A 76 18.49 -15.05 -7.04
N MET A 77 19.49 -14.22 -6.72
CA MET A 77 20.45 -13.71 -7.72
C MET A 77 21.24 -14.83 -8.39
N GLU A 78 21.52 -15.93 -7.69
CA GLU A 78 22.15 -17.12 -8.29
C GLU A 78 21.18 -17.88 -9.21
N LYS A 79 19.90 -18.00 -8.85
CA LYS A 79 18.88 -18.64 -9.69
C LYS A 79 18.55 -17.87 -10.96
N ASP A 80 18.54 -16.54 -10.92
CA ASP A 80 18.28 -15.73 -12.12
C ASP A 80 19.44 -15.81 -13.12
N LYS A 81 20.69 -15.86 -12.65
CA LYS A 81 21.87 -16.13 -13.50
C LYS A 81 21.78 -17.48 -14.22
N LEU A 82 21.18 -18.49 -13.59
CA LEU A 82 20.96 -19.82 -14.18
C LEU A 82 19.79 -19.87 -15.17
N LYS A 83 18.82 -18.96 -15.07
CA LYS A 83 17.66 -18.88 -16.00
C LYS A 83 17.99 -18.11 -17.28
N ASP A 84 18.88 -17.12 -17.20
CA ASP A 84 19.34 -16.36 -18.37
C ASP A 84 20.15 -17.23 -19.35
N GLU A 85 20.71 -18.37 -18.92
CA GLU A 85 21.42 -19.31 -19.81
C GLU A 85 20.49 -20.26 -20.60
N VAL A 86 19.18 -20.35 -20.29
CA VAL A 86 18.29 -21.40 -20.83
C VAL A 86 17.11 -20.87 -21.66
N SER A 87 16.82 -19.56 -21.71
CA SER A 87 15.64 -19.04 -22.43
C SER A 87 15.95 -17.98 -23.49
N SER A 88 16.59 -18.39 -24.60
CA SER A 88 16.62 -17.63 -25.85
C SER A 88 15.44 -18.03 -26.76
N SER A 89 14.24 -17.60 -26.40
CA SER A 89 13.12 -17.50 -27.37
C SER A 89 12.09 -16.53 -26.81
N LYS A 90 12.12 -15.27 -27.24
CA LYS A 90 11.01 -14.35 -27.02
C LYS A 90 10.44 -13.92 -28.36
N GLU A 91 9.22 -14.40 -28.58
CA GLU A 91 8.30 -13.95 -29.60
C GLU A 91 8.01 -12.45 -29.46
N ASP A 92 7.68 -11.88 -30.61
CA ASP A 92 7.38 -10.48 -30.90
C ASP A 92 6.15 -10.01 -30.10
N SER A 93 6.40 -9.43 -28.93
CA SER A 93 5.40 -8.60 -28.23
C SER A 93 5.79 -7.14 -28.45
N GLY A 94 4.86 -6.37 -29.03
CA GLY A 94 5.07 -4.97 -29.40
C GLY A 94 5.80 -4.20 -28.30
N LYS A 95 6.85 -3.47 -28.69
CA LYS A 95 7.73 -2.72 -27.78
C LYS A 95 6.92 -1.94 -26.75
N ILE A 96 6.95 -2.37 -25.49
CA ILE A 96 6.46 -1.60 -24.35
C ILE A 96 7.35 -0.35 -24.23
N ILE A 97 6.76 0.82 -24.40
CA ILE A 97 7.45 2.10 -24.22
C ILE A 97 7.35 2.49 -22.75
N LEU A 98 8.49 2.59 -22.08
CA LEU A 98 8.59 3.13 -20.72
C LEU A 98 9.20 4.52 -20.78
N TYR A 99 8.43 5.53 -20.35
CA TYR A 99 8.92 6.89 -20.17
C TYR A 99 9.65 7.03 -18.82
N PRO A 100 10.66 7.91 -18.72
CA PRO A 100 11.29 8.21 -17.43
C PRO A 100 10.30 8.90 -16.47
N PRO A 101 10.48 8.77 -15.14
CA PRO A 101 9.68 9.49 -14.16
C PRO A 101 9.77 11.01 -14.33
N GLN A 102 8.64 11.71 -14.19
CA GLN A 102 8.52 13.17 -14.29
C GLN A 102 7.68 13.68 -13.11
N TRP A 103 7.96 14.89 -12.63
CA TRP A 103 7.26 15.48 -11.48
C TRP A 103 7.20 17.00 -11.57
N ILE A 104 6.21 17.58 -10.91
CA ILE A 104 6.03 19.03 -10.76
C ILE A 104 5.66 19.30 -9.31
N SER A 105 6.45 20.14 -8.62
CA SER A 105 6.08 20.65 -7.29
C SER A 105 5.22 21.89 -7.47
N CYS A 106 3.95 21.81 -7.07
CA CYS A 106 2.98 22.89 -7.28
C CYS A 106 1.85 22.81 -6.25
N ASP A 107 1.12 23.91 -6.12
CA ASP A 107 -0.18 23.92 -5.47
C ASP A 107 -1.26 23.57 -6.51
N VAL A 108 -1.83 22.37 -6.37
CA VAL A 108 -2.82 21.81 -7.29
C VAL A 108 -4.11 22.64 -7.38
N ARG A 109 -4.38 23.51 -6.41
CA ARG A 109 -5.53 24.44 -6.44
C ARG A 109 -5.34 25.56 -7.47
N SER A 110 -4.09 25.89 -7.77
CA SER A 110 -3.71 26.97 -8.69
C SER A 110 -3.13 26.48 -10.01
N LEU A 111 -2.78 25.19 -10.09
CA LEU A 111 -2.21 24.60 -11.30
C LEU A 111 -3.27 24.54 -12.41
N GLN A 112 -2.93 25.10 -13.56
CA GLN A 112 -3.69 24.90 -14.81
C GLN A 112 -3.45 23.47 -15.31
N MET A 113 -4.40 22.56 -15.02
CA MET A 113 -4.24 21.13 -15.26
C MET A 113 -4.27 20.74 -16.76
N ASP A 114 -4.86 21.57 -17.61
CA ASP A 114 -4.95 21.37 -19.06
C ASP A 114 -3.58 21.31 -19.76
N VAL A 115 -2.57 22.01 -19.24
CA VAL A 115 -1.21 22.01 -19.80
C VAL A 115 -0.52 20.65 -19.68
N LEU A 116 -1.00 19.78 -18.79
CA LEU A 116 -0.45 18.44 -18.58
C LEU A 116 -0.89 17.44 -19.68
N GLY A 117 -1.90 17.79 -20.47
CA GLY A 117 -2.48 16.92 -21.48
C GLY A 117 -3.51 15.94 -20.91
N LYS A 118 -3.64 14.78 -21.56
CA LYS A 118 -4.64 13.76 -21.26
C LYS A 118 -3.99 12.47 -20.76
N PHE A 119 -4.61 11.85 -19.78
CA PHE A 119 -4.13 10.62 -19.15
C PHE A 119 -5.13 9.49 -19.31
N SER A 120 -4.63 8.25 -19.41
CA SER A 120 -5.47 7.04 -19.46
C SER A 120 -5.90 6.59 -18.07
N VAL A 121 -5.08 6.88 -17.05
CA VAL A 121 -5.32 6.56 -15.65
C VAL A 121 -4.87 7.75 -14.80
N ILE A 122 -5.72 8.15 -13.86
CA ILE A 122 -5.42 9.14 -12.83
C ILE A 122 -5.44 8.45 -11.47
N MET A 123 -4.49 8.77 -10.60
CA MET A 123 -4.49 8.35 -9.20
C MET A 123 -4.40 9.58 -8.32
N ALA A 124 -5.26 9.68 -7.31
CA ALA A 124 -5.31 10.81 -6.40
C ALA A 124 -5.39 10.32 -4.94
N ASP A 125 -4.58 10.93 -4.08
CA ASP A 125 -4.62 10.79 -2.61
C ASP A 125 -4.67 12.18 -1.98
N PRO A 126 -5.87 12.82 -1.95
CA PRO A 126 -6.00 14.19 -1.51
C PRO A 126 -5.85 14.34 0.02
N PRO A 127 -5.34 15.49 0.51
CA PRO A 127 -5.26 15.78 1.94
C PRO A 127 -6.64 16.21 2.48
N TRP A 128 -7.59 15.27 2.53
CA TRP A 128 -8.97 15.52 2.97
C TRP A 128 -9.05 16.25 4.32
N ASP A 129 -9.90 17.27 4.45
CA ASP A 129 -10.22 17.83 5.76
C ASP A 129 -11.08 16.85 6.57
N ILE A 130 -10.42 16.11 7.46
CA ILE A 130 -11.07 15.16 8.36
C ILE A 130 -11.37 15.74 9.75
N HIS A 131 -11.26 17.06 9.91
CA HIS A 131 -11.34 17.80 11.18
C HIS A 131 -10.48 17.17 12.28
N MET A 132 -9.22 16.91 11.95
CA MET A 132 -8.18 16.53 12.89
C MET A 132 -6.97 17.43 12.69
N GLU A 133 -6.19 17.65 13.75
CA GLU A 133 -4.89 18.27 13.64
C GLU A 133 -3.93 17.31 12.92
N LEU A 134 -3.49 17.72 11.74
CA LEU A 134 -2.53 16.99 10.91
C LEU A 134 -1.25 17.82 10.76
N PRO A 135 -0.08 17.19 10.55
CA PRO A 135 1.19 17.91 10.41
C PRO A 135 1.35 18.64 9.06
N TYR A 136 0.28 18.69 8.25
CA TYR A 136 0.24 19.29 6.92
C TYR A 136 -1.11 19.98 6.68
N GLY A 137 -1.16 20.84 5.65
CA GLY A 137 -2.40 21.52 5.25
C GLY A 137 -3.39 20.57 4.61
N THR A 138 -4.66 20.70 4.97
CA THR A 138 -5.78 19.97 4.36
C THR A 138 -6.45 20.81 3.26
N MET A 139 -7.27 20.15 2.46
CA MET A 139 -8.12 20.76 1.46
C MET A 139 -9.58 20.71 1.94
N SER A 140 -10.25 21.85 1.88
CA SER A 140 -11.69 21.95 2.17
C SER A 140 -12.53 21.22 1.12
N ASP A 141 -13.75 20.84 1.49
CA ASP A 141 -14.67 20.15 0.59
C ASP A 141 -14.92 20.93 -0.71
N ASP A 142 -15.03 22.26 -0.64
CA ASP A 142 -15.24 23.11 -1.81
C ASP A 142 -14.01 23.20 -2.70
N GLU A 143 -12.81 23.27 -2.12
CA GLU A 143 -11.56 23.19 -2.90
C GLU A 143 -11.46 21.84 -3.62
N MET A 144 -11.83 20.73 -2.95
CA MET A 144 -11.87 19.40 -3.56
C MET A 144 -12.83 19.35 -4.74
N ARG A 145 -14.08 19.80 -4.58
CA ARG A 145 -15.08 19.83 -5.67
C ARG A 145 -14.61 20.64 -6.88
N ASN A 146 -13.89 21.74 -6.64
CA ASN A 146 -13.45 22.68 -7.67
C ASN A 146 -12.15 22.27 -8.40
N LEU A 147 -11.52 21.15 -8.04
CA LEU A 147 -10.34 20.67 -8.77
C LEU A 147 -10.69 20.38 -10.24
N SER A 148 -9.83 20.84 -11.15
CA SER A 148 -10.02 20.70 -12.61
C SER A 148 -9.68 19.30 -13.15
N VAL A 149 -9.95 18.24 -12.37
CA VAL A 149 -9.74 16.83 -12.79
C VAL A 149 -10.43 16.51 -14.12
N PRO A 150 -11.63 17.03 -14.45
CA PRO A 150 -12.26 16.78 -15.75
C PRO A 150 -11.40 17.11 -16.97
N SER A 151 -10.48 18.08 -16.87
CA SER A 151 -9.64 18.48 -17.99
C SER A 151 -8.56 17.44 -18.31
N LEU A 152 -8.21 16.57 -17.37
CA LEU A 152 -7.10 15.62 -17.48
C LEU A 152 -7.46 14.32 -18.22
N GLN A 153 -8.74 14.03 -18.44
CA GLN A 153 -9.13 12.74 -19.00
C GLN A 153 -10.43 12.80 -19.80
N ASP A 154 -10.37 12.23 -21.00
CA ASP A 154 -11.52 12.04 -21.88
C ASP A 154 -12.08 10.62 -21.74
N ASN A 155 -11.20 9.61 -21.73
CA ASN A 155 -11.54 8.20 -21.56
C ASN A 155 -10.52 7.51 -20.63
N GLY A 156 -10.98 6.72 -19.66
CA GLY A 156 -10.09 5.97 -18.77
C GLY A 156 -10.65 5.77 -17.35
N TYR A 157 -9.74 5.58 -16.40
CA TYR A 157 -10.06 5.33 -15.00
C TYR A 157 -9.43 6.35 -14.05
N ILE A 158 -10.10 6.60 -12.92
CA ILE A 158 -9.53 7.32 -11.78
C ILE A 158 -9.55 6.42 -10.54
N PHE A 159 -8.46 6.43 -9.78
CA PHE A 159 -8.31 5.78 -8.49
C PHE A 159 -8.21 6.86 -7.43
N LEU A 160 -9.22 6.98 -6.58
CA LEU A 160 -9.34 8.04 -5.58
C LEU A 160 -9.30 7.44 -4.18
N TRP A 161 -8.19 7.63 -3.47
CA TRP A 161 -8.07 7.25 -2.07
C TRP A 161 -8.98 8.10 -1.20
N VAL A 162 -9.75 7.44 -0.34
CA VAL A 162 -10.66 8.09 0.60
C VAL A 162 -10.48 7.54 2.00
N THR A 163 -10.49 8.44 2.98
CA THR A 163 -10.65 8.06 4.38
C THR A 163 -12.12 7.73 4.66
N GLY A 164 -12.39 7.04 5.77
CA GLY A 164 -13.77 6.70 6.15
C GLY A 164 -14.72 7.90 6.30
N ARG A 165 -14.21 9.12 6.58
CA ARG A 165 -15.01 10.35 6.64
C ARG A 165 -15.22 10.98 5.25
N ALA A 166 -14.25 10.85 4.37
CA ALA A 166 -14.27 11.46 3.04
C ALA A 166 -14.94 10.56 1.99
N MET A 167 -15.53 9.43 2.40
CA MET A 167 -16.03 8.43 1.46
C MET A 167 -17.21 8.97 0.64
N GLU A 168 -18.16 9.65 1.28
CA GLU A 168 -19.32 10.25 0.62
C GLU A 168 -18.91 11.44 -0.25
N LEU A 169 -18.05 12.32 0.26
CA LEU A 169 -17.48 13.43 -0.51
C LEU A 169 -16.69 12.93 -1.73
N GLY A 170 -15.92 11.84 -1.59
CA GLY A 170 -15.19 11.24 -2.69
C GLY A 170 -16.11 10.72 -3.80
N ARG A 171 -17.27 10.15 -3.44
CA ARG A 171 -18.29 9.74 -4.42
C ARG A 171 -18.88 10.97 -5.13
N GLU A 172 -19.20 12.02 -4.39
CA GLU A 172 -19.68 13.29 -4.95
C GLU A 172 -18.65 13.91 -5.90
N CYS A 173 -17.37 13.92 -5.53
CA CYS A 173 -16.28 14.40 -6.38
C CYS A 173 -16.20 13.61 -7.70
N LEU A 174 -16.31 12.27 -7.66
CA LEU A 174 -16.33 11.46 -8.89
C LEU A 174 -17.46 11.88 -9.82
N GLU A 175 -18.68 12.05 -9.28
CA GLU A 175 -19.84 12.49 -10.05
C GLU A 175 -19.63 13.89 -10.66
N ILE A 176 -19.18 14.86 -9.86
CA ILE A 176 -18.86 16.22 -10.33
C ILE A 176 -17.79 16.19 -11.42
N TRP A 177 -16.79 15.33 -11.29
CA TRP A 177 -15.71 15.22 -12.25
C TRP A 177 -16.08 14.43 -13.52
N GLY A 178 -17.31 13.91 -13.60
CA GLY A 178 -17.86 13.20 -14.74
C GLY A 178 -17.46 11.73 -14.82
N TYR A 179 -17.22 11.10 -13.66
CA TYR A 179 -16.93 9.68 -13.53
C TYR A 179 -18.13 8.94 -12.96
N GLU A 180 -18.38 7.73 -13.48
CA GLU A 180 -19.26 6.76 -12.83
C GLU A 180 -18.41 5.87 -11.92
N ARG A 181 -18.78 5.71 -10.64
CA ARG A 181 -18.08 4.78 -9.75
C ARG A 181 -18.37 3.35 -10.18
N CYS A 182 -17.34 2.62 -10.64
CA CYS A 182 -17.48 1.25 -11.12
C CYS A 182 -16.94 0.19 -10.15
N ASP A 183 -16.04 0.55 -9.23
CA ASP A 183 -15.42 -0.41 -8.31
C ASP A 183 -14.89 0.27 -7.03
N GLU A 184 -14.36 -0.52 -6.10
CA GLU A 184 -13.77 -0.06 -4.84
C GLU A 184 -12.64 -1.00 -4.39
N LEU A 185 -11.40 -0.54 -4.52
CA LEU A 185 -10.22 -1.26 -4.02
C LEU A 185 -10.09 -1.06 -2.50
N ILE A 186 -9.92 -2.15 -1.77
CA ILE A 186 -9.71 -2.15 -0.33
C ILE A 186 -8.27 -2.50 -0.02
N TRP A 187 -7.55 -1.58 0.63
CA TRP A 187 -6.25 -1.89 1.22
C TRP A 187 -6.41 -2.36 2.66
N VAL A 188 -6.22 -3.66 2.89
CA VAL A 188 -6.15 -4.28 4.21
C VAL A 188 -4.75 -4.11 4.77
N LYS A 189 -4.68 -3.47 5.93
CA LYS A 189 -3.43 -3.07 6.59
C LYS A 189 -2.89 -4.19 7.46
N THR A 190 -1.72 -4.71 7.11
CA THR A 190 -0.99 -5.66 7.94
C THR A 190 0.23 -5.02 8.57
N ASN A 191 0.75 -5.63 9.63
CA ASN A 191 2.09 -5.36 10.12
C ASN A 191 3.10 -6.32 9.48
N GLN A 192 4.39 -6.17 9.79
CA GLN A 192 5.44 -7.04 9.26
C GLN A 192 5.21 -8.53 9.57
N LEU A 193 4.53 -8.84 10.68
CA LEU A 193 4.12 -10.21 11.04
C LEU A 193 2.91 -10.72 10.23
N GLN A 194 2.48 -9.99 9.19
CA GLN A 194 1.29 -10.24 8.38
C GLN A 194 -0.03 -10.28 9.19
N ARG A 195 -0.05 -9.62 10.36
CA ARG A 195 -1.25 -9.54 11.21
C ARG A 195 -1.98 -8.24 10.95
N LEU A 196 -3.32 -8.28 11.02
CA LEU A 196 -4.15 -7.10 10.86
C LEU A 196 -3.82 -6.03 11.91
N ILE A 197 -3.60 -4.81 11.43
CA ILE A 197 -3.51 -3.63 12.28
C ILE A 197 -4.93 -3.24 12.70
N ARG A 198 -5.10 -2.89 13.98
CA ARG A 198 -6.38 -2.48 14.55
C ARG A 198 -6.20 -1.15 15.24
N THR A 199 -6.51 -0.06 14.54
CA THR A 199 -6.47 1.28 15.13
C THR A 199 -7.85 1.65 15.66
N GLY A 200 -7.93 1.87 16.96
CA GLY A 200 -9.12 2.48 17.59
C GLY A 200 -9.13 3.98 17.30
N ARG A 201 -10.33 4.54 17.07
CA ARG A 201 -10.51 5.98 16.88
C ARG A 201 -11.70 6.45 17.71
N THR A 202 -11.53 7.56 18.41
CA THR A 202 -12.60 8.17 19.20
C THR A 202 -13.85 8.37 18.32
N GLY A 203 -15.02 8.00 18.85
CA GLY A 203 -16.29 8.08 18.13
C GLY A 203 -16.63 6.90 17.22
N HIS A 204 -15.77 5.89 17.11
CA HIS A 204 -16.03 4.68 16.31
C HIS A 204 -16.08 3.44 17.21
N TRP A 205 -17.06 2.56 16.99
CA TRP A 205 -17.22 1.31 17.75
C TRP A 205 -16.47 0.12 17.13
N ILE A 206 -15.99 0.28 15.89
CA ILE A 206 -15.24 -0.73 15.14
C ILE A 206 -13.84 -0.18 14.87
N ASN A 207 -12.81 -1.00 15.10
CA ASN A 207 -11.43 -0.64 14.80
C ASN A 207 -11.22 -0.55 13.28
N HIS A 208 -10.37 0.39 12.88
CA HIS A 208 -9.98 0.55 11.49
C HIS A 208 -8.80 -0.40 11.19
N GLY A 209 -8.94 -1.17 10.11
CA GLY A 209 -7.89 -2.08 9.61
C GLY A 209 -7.73 -2.03 8.10
N LYS A 210 -8.35 -1.04 7.45
CA LYS A 210 -8.32 -0.87 6.00
C LYS A 210 -8.52 0.57 5.57
N GLU A 211 -8.09 0.86 4.35
CA GLU A 211 -8.42 2.06 3.59
C GLU A 211 -9.13 1.71 2.29
N HIS A 212 -9.82 2.69 1.72
CA HIS A 212 -10.65 2.53 0.54
C HIS A 212 -10.09 3.40 -0.59
N CYS A 213 -10.11 2.86 -1.80
CA CYS A 213 -9.80 3.58 -3.02
C CYS A 213 -10.97 3.39 -4.00
N LEU A 214 -11.71 4.46 -4.23
CA LEU A 214 -12.85 4.45 -5.15
C LEU A 214 -12.32 4.42 -6.58
N ILE A 215 -12.92 3.58 -7.43
CA ILE A 215 -12.55 3.49 -8.85
C ILE A 215 -13.68 4.07 -9.69
N GLY A 216 -13.38 5.16 -10.40
CA GLY A 216 -14.28 5.81 -11.34
C GLY A 216 -13.92 5.50 -12.78
N VAL A 217 -14.92 5.35 -13.66
CA VAL A 217 -14.76 5.20 -15.10
C VAL A 217 -15.33 6.41 -15.85
N LYS A 218 -14.67 6.80 -16.93
CA LYS A 218 -15.12 7.88 -17.82
C LYS A 218 -14.90 7.48 -19.27
N GLY A 219 -15.89 7.73 -20.13
CA GLY A 219 -15.79 7.51 -21.57
C GLY A 219 -15.65 6.04 -21.98
N ASP A 220 -15.06 5.80 -23.16
CA ASP A 220 -14.81 4.47 -23.73
C ASP A 220 -13.50 3.86 -23.22
N THR A 221 -13.60 2.77 -22.47
CA THR A 221 -12.44 2.06 -21.94
C THR A 221 -12.08 0.78 -22.70
N THR A 222 -12.42 0.71 -23.99
CA THR A 222 -11.98 -0.39 -24.86
C THR A 222 -10.45 -0.46 -24.88
N GLY A 223 -9.89 -1.66 -24.68
CA GLY A 223 -8.44 -1.89 -24.67
C GLY A 223 -7.81 -2.01 -23.28
N PHE A 224 -8.56 -1.76 -22.20
CA PHE A 224 -8.10 -2.09 -20.84
C PHE A 224 -8.34 -3.58 -20.52
N ASN A 225 -7.36 -4.22 -19.90
CA ASN A 225 -7.46 -5.61 -19.44
C ASN A 225 -8.20 -5.66 -18.10
N ARG A 226 -9.52 -5.84 -18.14
CA ARG A 226 -10.37 -5.91 -16.94
C ARG A 226 -10.34 -7.32 -16.33
N GLY A 227 -10.41 -7.41 -14.99
CA GLY A 227 -10.51 -8.68 -14.27
C GLY A 227 -9.20 -9.47 -14.16
N MET A 228 -8.05 -8.84 -14.42
CA MET A 228 -6.73 -9.46 -14.21
C MET A 228 -6.38 -9.57 -12.71
N ASP A 229 -6.76 -8.56 -11.93
CA ASP A 229 -6.54 -8.45 -10.50
C ASP A 229 -7.87 -8.40 -9.73
N CYS A 230 -7.80 -8.59 -8.42
CA CYS A 230 -8.94 -8.45 -7.50
C CYS A 230 -9.00 -7.05 -6.85
N ASP A 231 -10.05 -6.81 -6.08
CA ASP A 231 -10.37 -5.57 -5.38
C ASP A 231 -9.80 -5.50 -3.95
N VAL A 232 -8.89 -6.41 -3.58
CA VAL A 232 -8.26 -6.44 -2.24
C VAL A 232 -6.74 -6.41 -2.35
N LEU A 233 -6.15 -5.34 -1.79
CA LEU A 233 -4.72 -5.23 -1.55
C LEU A 233 -4.43 -5.58 -0.09
N VAL A 234 -3.59 -6.59 0.16
CA VAL A 234 -3.08 -6.89 1.51
C VAL A 234 -1.61 -6.49 1.54
N ALA A 235 -1.28 -5.46 2.33
CA ALA A 235 0.08 -4.95 2.40
C ALA A 235 0.39 -4.31 3.76
N GLU A 236 1.68 -4.32 4.09
CA GLU A 236 2.23 -3.69 5.29
C GLU A 236 2.04 -2.16 5.24
N VAL A 237 1.79 -1.55 6.40
CA VAL A 237 1.74 -0.09 6.58
C VAL A 237 3.13 0.49 6.74
#